data_AF-A0A2N3AIT6-F1
#
_entry.id   AF-A0A2N3AIT6-F1
#
_cell.length_a   1.000
_cell.length_b   1.000
_cell.length_c   1.000
_cell.angle_alpha   90.00
_cell.angle_beta   90.00
_cell.angle_gamma   90.00
#
_symmetry.space_group_name_H-M   'P 1'
#
loop_
_entity.id
_entity.type
_entity.pdbx_description
1 polymer ?
#
loop_
_entity_poly.entity_id
_entity_poly.type
_entity_poly.pdbx_seq_one_letter_code
_entity_poly.pdbx_strand_id
1 'polypeptide(L)'
;MALLPDYQIEWLREDLSYRQGSPLLIFFHIPTRSWENYAEVLNLFNQHSTKMFSGHLHMDVLIDSQGIPEQVTGALCGEWWRGFCPDGKPYGYRIVQVEGSNISSFYKEIGSKRQINIIAPDPLVCGITEVTAQIYTQYGPLEEVRYQIDQGDIKPMKIVEGKIWDTVTAIWEWDTTRVTAGYHIVMVEARDKEGFFSQQMEVKVNQSEIVSLGEIIPHFKAYQGHLIKVKVKIKTSFIEESPYSLEESTFINSILIVKDETGAGVILIGDYNAQYLPDLDRGKIITAKVIPVKYLWKTIDTKYKILIALYTFKLPKGFLIRSKLKPKGVHLLWLIDCQSEEIN
;
A
#
# COMPACT_ATOMS: atom_id res chain seq x y z
N MET A 1 14.05 -8.87 10.62
CA MET A 1 14.24 -7.42 10.83
C MET A 1 15.67 -7.05 10.42
N ALA A 2 15.93 -5.83 9.95
CA ALA A 2 17.28 -5.37 9.62
C ALA A 2 17.83 -4.47 10.73
N LEU A 3 19.05 -4.70 11.18
CA LEU A 3 19.79 -3.79 12.05
C LEU A 3 20.92 -3.19 11.22
N LEU A 4 21.05 -1.86 11.22
CA LEU A 4 22.26 -1.22 10.74
C LEU A 4 23.23 -1.14 11.92
N PRO A 5 24.35 -1.88 11.95
CA PRO A 5 25.29 -1.82 13.06
C PRO A 5 25.90 -0.42 13.21
N ASP A 6 26.34 -0.07 14.41
CA ASP A 6 26.84 1.27 14.76
C ASP A 6 27.88 1.82 13.78
N TYR A 7 28.79 0.98 13.29
CA TYR A 7 29.82 1.41 12.33
C TYR A 7 29.22 1.85 10.97
N GLN A 8 28.08 1.27 10.55
CA GLN A 8 27.37 1.71 9.35
C GLN A 8 26.62 3.02 9.59
N ILE A 9 26.09 3.23 10.79
CA ILE A 9 25.44 4.49 11.17
C ILE A 9 26.48 5.61 11.22
N GLU A 10 27.65 5.35 11.81
CA GLU A 10 28.74 6.32 11.88
C GLU A 10 29.26 6.68 10.49
N TRP A 11 29.47 5.67 9.64
CA TRP A 11 29.80 5.90 8.23
C TRP A 11 28.74 6.75 7.53
N LEU A 12 27.45 6.44 7.74
CA LEU A 12 26.35 7.18 7.13
C LEU A 12 26.30 8.64 7.60
N ARG A 13 26.51 8.88 8.90
CA ARG A 13 26.56 10.22 9.50
C ARG A 13 27.69 11.06 8.88
N GLU A 14 28.87 10.47 8.74
CA GLU A 14 30.02 11.09 8.09
C GLU A 14 29.75 11.35 6.60
N ASP A 15 29.22 10.37 5.85
CA ASP A 15 28.89 10.54 4.41
C ASP A 15 27.89 11.67 4.17
N LEU A 16 26.83 11.72 4.98
CA LEU A 16 25.81 12.76 4.90
C LEU A 16 26.35 14.16 5.25
N SER A 17 27.40 14.26 6.07
CA SER A 17 28.02 15.54 6.45
C SER A 17 28.65 16.30 5.27
N TYR A 18 29.06 15.58 4.21
CA TYR A 18 29.65 16.18 3.01
C TYR A 18 28.61 16.73 2.02
N ARG A 19 27.31 16.48 2.24
CA ARG A 19 26.26 16.84 1.27
C ARG A 19 25.96 18.33 1.25
N GLN A 20 25.70 18.86 0.04
CA GLN A 20 25.32 20.26 -0.20
C GLN A 20 24.03 20.34 -1.04
N GLY A 21 22.86 20.42 -0.39
CA GLY A 21 21.60 20.89 -0.97
C GLY A 21 20.84 20.00 -1.97
N SER A 22 21.44 18.98 -2.57
CA SER A 22 20.74 18.06 -3.49
C SER A 22 19.83 17.06 -2.75
N PRO A 23 18.70 16.63 -3.36
CA PRO A 23 17.85 15.59 -2.79
C PRO A 23 18.60 14.29 -2.49
N LEU A 24 18.25 13.64 -1.39
CA LEU A 24 18.80 12.36 -0.97
C LEU A 24 17.87 11.24 -1.47
N LEU A 25 18.39 10.37 -2.33
CA LEU A 25 17.71 9.14 -2.75
C LEU A 25 18.35 7.97 -2.03
N ILE A 26 17.53 7.17 -1.36
CA ILE A 26 18.01 6.05 -0.55
C ILE A 26 17.35 4.78 -1.04
N PHE A 27 18.17 3.77 -1.30
CA PHE A 27 17.73 2.44 -1.72
C PHE A 27 18.16 1.42 -0.68
N PHE A 28 17.21 0.59 -0.25
CA PHE A 28 17.47 -0.46 0.72
C PHE A 28 16.51 -1.64 0.51
N HIS A 29 16.84 -2.81 1.04
CA HIS A 29 16.06 -4.00 0.74
C HIS A 29 14.77 -4.10 1.55
N ILE A 30 14.89 -4.06 2.88
CA ILE A 30 13.80 -4.26 3.83
C ILE A 30 13.20 -2.91 4.21
N PRO A 31 11.86 -2.71 4.17
CA PRO A 31 11.23 -1.47 4.58
C PRO A 31 11.66 -1.00 5.96
N THR A 32 11.73 0.32 6.13
CA THR A 32 12.31 0.93 7.34
C THR A 32 11.53 0.59 8.61
N ARG A 33 10.20 0.39 8.54
CA ARG A 33 9.39 -0.07 9.69
C ARG A 33 9.82 -1.42 10.27
N SER A 34 10.56 -2.19 9.49
CA SER A 34 11.19 -3.44 9.90
C SER A 34 12.69 -3.24 10.18
N TRP A 35 13.13 -2.05 10.61
CA TRP A 35 14.48 -1.78 11.15
C TRP A 35 14.52 -1.54 12.66
N GLU A 36 15.51 -2.12 13.34
CA GLU A 36 15.64 -2.03 14.80
C GLU A 36 15.97 -0.60 15.25
N ASN A 37 17.03 -0.02 14.66
CA ASN A 37 17.49 1.35 14.89
C ASN A 37 16.84 2.37 13.94
N TYR A 38 15.61 2.09 13.51
CA TYR A 38 14.84 2.93 12.57
C TYR A 38 14.87 4.42 12.89
N ALA A 39 14.59 4.79 14.14
CA ALA A 39 14.45 6.19 14.53
C ALA A 39 15.77 6.95 14.41
N GLU A 40 16.89 6.33 14.78
CA GLU A 40 18.21 6.94 14.64
C GLU A 40 18.55 7.18 13.17
N VAL A 41 18.35 6.17 12.32
CA VAL A 41 18.69 6.26 10.90
C VAL A 41 17.78 7.26 10.17
N LEU A 42 16.48 7.25 10.45
CA LEU A 42 15.54 8.21 9.85
C LEU A 42 15.78 9.65 10.31
N ASN A 43 16.23 9.86 11.54
CA ASN A 43 16.61 11.20 12.01
C ASN A 43 17.78 11.79 11.22
N LEU A 44 18.69 10.94 10.70
CA LEU A 44 19.73 11.39 9.78
C LEU A 44 19.12 11.78 8.42
N PHE A 45 18.21 10.96 7.90
CA PHE A 45 17.56 11.20 6.60
C PHE A 45 16.65 12.43 6.59
N ASN A 46 15.95 12.71 7.69
CA ASN A 46 15.04 13.84 7.84
C ASN A 46 15.74 15.22 7.80
N GLN A 47 17.06 15.26 7.93
CA GLN A 47 17.84 16.49 7.80
C GLN A 47 18.02 16.92 6.34
N HIS A 48 17.57 16.10 5.39
CA HIS A 48 17.68 16.33 3.96
C HIS A 48 16.31 16.18 3.27
N SER A 49 16.18 16.75 2.07
CA SER A 49 15.05 16.46 1.19
C SER A 49 15.17 15.03 0.66
N THR A 50 14.55 14.08 1.38
CA THR A 50 14.77 12.65 1.17
C THR A 50 13.60 11.95 0.48
N LYS A 51 13.91 11.01 -0.41
CA LYS A 51 12.99 10.01 -0.96
C LYS A 51 13.59 8.62 -0.76
N MET A 52 12.79 7.71 -0.22
CA MET A 52 13.23 6.35 0.07
C MET A 52 12.58 5.34 -0.86
N PHE A 53 13.33 4.32 -1.24
CA PHE A 53 12.88 3.23 -2.10
C PHE A 53 13.28 1.89 -1.50
N SER A 54 12.30 1.00 -1.40
CA SER A 54 12.50 -0.32 -0.80
C SER A 54 11.82 -1.44 -1.58
N GLY A 55 12.08 -2.68 -1.18
CA GLY A 55 11.50 -3.88 -1.77
C GLY A 55 10.98 -4.81 -0.69
N HIS A 56 11.38 -6.09 -0.77
CA HIS A 56 11.12 -7.15 0.22
C HIS A 56 9.65 -7.59 0.38
N LEU A 57 8.68 -6.69 0.38
CA LEU A 57 7.26 -7.03 0.63
C LEU A 57 6.53 -7.64 -0.57
N HIS A 58 7.14 -7.59 -1.76
CA HIS A 58 6.50 -7.99 -3.01
C HIS A 58 5.21 -7.20 -3.32
N MET A 59 5.12 -5.94 -2.86
CA MET A 59 4.01 -5.02 -3.09
C MET A 59 4.55 -3.67 -3.62
N ASP A 60 3.74 -2.93 -4.37
CA ASP A 60 4.00 -1.58 -4.83
C ASP A 60 3.14 -0.57 -4.04
N VAL A 61 3.65 -0.16 -2.87
CA VAL A 61 2.91 0.66 -1.92
C VAL A 61 3.75 1.84 -1.45
N LEU A 62 3.09 2.98 -1.25
CA LEU A 62 3.71 4.16 -0.65
C LEU A 62 3.40 4.15 0.84
N ILE A 63 4.43 4.12 1.68
CA ILE A 63 4.30 4.16 3.14
C ILE A 63 4.93 5.43 3.70
N ASP A 64 4.43 5.89 4.83
CA ASP A 64 5.02 6.99 5.60
C ASP A 64 5.99 6.44 6.65
N SER A 65 7.22 6.96 6.58
CA SER A 65 8.33 6.59 7.43
C SER A 65 8.84 7.85 8.15
N GLN A 66 8.18 8.22 9.26
CA GLN A 66 8.42 9.46 10.02
C GLN A 66 8.40 10.73 9.16
N GLY A 67 7.36 10.89 8.34
CA GLY A 67 7.21 12.04 7.45
C GLY A 67 8.02 11.94 6.15
N ILE A 68 8.86 10.90 5.99
CA ILE A 68 9.57 10.62 4.74
C ILE A 68 8.75 9.62 3.92
N PRO A 69 8.34 9.96 2.68
CA PRO A 69 7.69 9.00 1.80
C PRO A 69 8.65 7.89 1.39
N GLU A 70 8.28 6.65 1.68
CA GLU A 70 9.00 5.45 1.28
C GLU A 70 8.19 4.66 0.25
N GLN A 71 8.74 4.53 -0.95
CA GLN A 71 8.14 3.76 -2.02
C GLN A 71 8.65 2.32 -1.99
N VAL A 72 7.83 1.41 -1.48
CA VAL A 72 8.04 -0.03 -1.65
C VAL A 72 7.70 -0.37 -3.10
N THR A 73 8.57 -1.11 -3.78
CA THR A 73 8.37 -1.50 -5.18
C THR A 73 8.04 -2.99 -5.29
N GLY A 74 7.02 -3.30 -6.10
CA GLY A 74 6.60 -4.66 -6.39
C GLY A 74 7.76 -5.52 -6.90
N ALA A 75 7.76 -6.80 -6.50
CA ALA A 75 8.80 -7.72 -6.95
C ALA A 75 8.59 -8.08 -8.42
N LEU A 76 9.69 -8.19 -9.18
CA LEU A 76 9.66 -8.67 -10.56
C LEU A 76 8.93 -10.03 -10.68
N CYS A 77 9.12 -10.91 -9.69
CA CYS A 77 8.49 -12.21 -9.65
C CYS A 77 7.04 -12.19 -9.12
N GLY A 78 6.46 -11.02 -8.81
CA GLY A 78 5.16 -10.91 -8.14
C GLY A 78 5.11 -11.78 -6.89
N GLU A 79 4.09 -12.63 -6.75
CA GLU A 79 3.99 -13.60 -5.65
C GLU A 79 4.88 -14.84 -5.89
N TRP A 80 6.21 -14.65 -5.97
CA TRP A 80 7.21 -15.71 -6.19
C TRP A 80 6.95 -16.60 -7.42
N TRP A 81 6.72 -15.94 -8.55
CA TRP A 81 6.42 -16.53 -9.87
C TRP A 81 5.09 -17.28 -9.95
N ARG A 82 4.20 -17.06 -8.97
CA ARG A 82 2.94 -17.80 -8.85
C ARG A 82 1.72 -16.96 -9.21
N GLY A 83 1.87 -15.64 -9.31
CA GLY A 83 0.84 -14.66 -9.64
C GLY A 83 1.35 -13.23 -9.48
N PHE A 84 0.46 -12.27 -9.68
CA PHE A 84 0.71 -10.84 -9.41
C PHE A 84 1.11 -10.59 -7.96
N CYS A 85 1.65 -9.41 -7.68
CA CYS A 85 1.95 -8.96 -6.33
C CYS A 85 0.69 -9.05 -5.43
N PRO A 86 0.81 -9.26 -4.11
CA PRO A 86 -0.35 -9.43 -3.22
C PRO A 86 -1.30 -8.22 -3.18
N ASP A 87 -0.79 -7.03 -3.48
CA ASP A 87 -1.52 -5.78 -3.66
C ASP A 87 -2.23 -5.67 -5.04
N GLY A 88 -2.10 -6.68 -5.90
CA GLY A 88 -2.75 -6.76 -7.20
C GLY A 88 -1.93 -6.21 -8.36
N LYS A 89 -0.74 -5.66 -8.10
CA LYS A 89 0.09 -5.07 -9.16
C LYS A 89 0.69 -6.14 -10.07
N PRO A 90 0.67 -5.91 -11.40
CA PRO A 90 1.27 -6.85 -12.35
C PRO A 90 2.80 -6.86 -12.22
N TYR A 91 3.46 -7.82 -12.88
CA TYR A 91 4.92 -7.86 -12.92
C TYR A 91 5.46 -6.58 -13.55
N GLY A 92 6.37 -5.90 -12.85
CA GLY A 92 6.82 -4.58 -13.25
C GLY A 92 8.13 -4.16 -12.62
N TYR A 93 8.49 -2.92 -12.90
CA TYR A 93 9.66 -2.24 -12.35
C TYR A 93 9.32 -0.77 -12.14
N ARG A 94 10.08 -0.08 -11.29
CA ARG A 94 9.91 1.34 -11.04
C ARG A 94 10.91 2.16 -11.83
N ILE A 95 10.42 3.17 -12.53
CA ILE A 95 11.24 4.21 -13.15
C ILE A 95 11.27 5.39 -12.18
N VAL A 96 12.47 5.84 -11.80
CA VAL A 96 12.66 7.03 -10.96
C VAL A 96 13.25 8.13 -11.83
N GLN A 97 12.56 9.27 -11.92
CA GLN A 97 13.00 10.44 -12.66
C GLN A 97 13.40 11.53 -11.67
N VAL A 98 14.62 12.05 -11.85
CA VAL A 98 15.20 13.09 -11.01
C VAL A 98 15.45 14.33 -11.86
N GLU A 99 14.81 15.44 -11.52
CA GLU A 99 14.91 16.73 -12.21
C GLU A 99 15.17 17.85 -11.22
N GLY A 100 16.45 18.21 -11.04
CA GLY A 100 16.85 19.16 -10.01
C GLY A 100 16.48 18.63 -8.62
N SER A 101 15.62 19.35 -7.92
CA SER A 101 15.08 18.95 -6.61
C SER A 101 13.88 17.99 -6.69
N ASN A 102 13.29 17.83 -7.87
CA ASN A 102 12.06 17.07 -8.03
C ASN A 102 12.37 15.60 -8.29
N ILE A 103 11.74 14.72 -7.51
CA ILE A 103 11.84 13.27 -7.67
C ILE A 103 10.42 12.74 -7.87
N SER A 104 10.18 12.18 -9.05
CA SER A 104 8.96 11.49 -9.41
C SER A 104 9.26 10.04 -9.77
N SER A 105 8.25 9.19 -9.73
CA SER A 105 8.43 7.80 -10.14
C SER A 105 7.15 7.22 -10.73
N PHE A 106 7.33 6.18 -11.54
CA PHE A 106 6.28 5.49 -12.25
C PHE A 106 6.49 3.98 -12.13
N TYR A 107 5.46 3.25 -11.70
CA TYR A 107 5.47 1.79 -11.75
C TYR A 107 5.11 1.34 -13.16
N LYS A 108 6.01 0.65 -13.84
CA LYS A 108 5.86 0.20 -15.22
C LYS A 108 5.64 -1.32 -15.28
N GLU A 109 4.49 -1.73 -15.80
CA GLU A 109 4.23 -3.13 -16.12
C GLU A 109 5.11 -3.58 -17.29
N ILE A 110 5.69 -4.78 -17.18
CA ILE A 110 6.52 -5.36 -18.23
C ILE A 110 5.68 -5.68 -19.46
N GLY A 111 6.20 -5.31 -20.64
CA GLY A 111 5.56 -5.60 -21.93
C GLY A 111 4.34 -4.73 -22.25
N SER A 112 3.80 -3.99 -21.28
CA SER A 112 2.70 -3.07 -21.52
C SER A 112 3.15 -1.91 -22.44
N LYS A 113 2.42 -1.70 -23.54
CA LYS A 113 2.67 -0.60 -24.49
C LYS A 113 1.91 0.68 -24.14
N ARG A 114 0.84 0.53 -23.35
CA ARG A 114 -0.05 1.59 -22.85
C ARG A 114 -0.42 1.27 -21.41
N GLN A 115 -0.28 2.23 -20.51
CA GLN A 115 -0.56 2.03 -19.10
C GLN A 115 -1.09 3.32 -18.47
N ILE A 116 -2.12 3.19 -17.64
CA ILE A 116 -2.66 4.27 -16.81
C ILE A 116 -2.54 3.82 -15.35
N ASN A 117 -1.83 4.61 -14.55
CA ASN A 117 -1.78 4.48 -13.10
C ASN A 117 -2.61 5.63 -12.51
N ILE A 118 -3.83 5.34 -12.06
CA ILE A 118 -4.63 6.33 -11.31
C ILE A 118 -4.01 6.44 -9.91
N ILE A 119 -3.54 7.62 -9.54
CA ILE A 119 -2.82 7.88 -8.28
C ILE A 119 -3.62 8.75 -7.30
N ALA A 120 -4.67 9.41 -7.79
CA ALA A 120 -5.65 10.11 -6.98
C ALA A 120 -7.05 10.01 -7.64
N PRO A 121 -8.13 9.94 -6.84
CA PRO A 121 -8.12 10.04 -5.38
C PRO A 121 -7.71 8.74 -4.66
N ASP A 122 -7.56 8.85 -3.35
CA ASP A 122 -7.44 7.70 -2.44
C ASP A 122 -8.72 6.84 -2.46
N PRO A 123 -8.66 5.57 -1.99
CA PRO A 123 -9.82 4.68 -2.02
C PRO A 123 -10.99 5.14 -1.13
N LEU A 124 -10.73 6.00 -0.14
CA LEU A 124 -11.74 6.70 0.64
C LEU A 124 -11.69 8.19 0.33
N VAL A 125 -12.82 8.74 -0.10
CA VAL A 125 -12.90 10.12 -0.55
C VAL A 125 -13.94 10.88 0.25
N CYS A 126 -13.54 12.04 0.76
CA CYS A 126 -14.42 12.98 1.43
C CYS A 126 -14.09 14.40 1.00
N GLY A 127 -15.12 15.18 0.65
CA GLY A 127 -14.96 16.59 0.29
C GLY A 127 -14.63 16.79 -1.18
N ILE A 128 -13.75 17.74 -1.45
CA ILE A 128 -13.34 18.09 -2.81
C ILE A 128 -11.98 17.44 -3.06
N THR A 129 -11.87 16.63 -4.11
CA THR A 129 -10.62 15.96 -4.49
C THR A 129 -10.34 16.10 -5.97
N GLU A 130 -9.08 15.98 -6.32
CA GLU A 130 -8.65 15.91 -7.71
C GLU A 130 -8.58 14.45 -8.20
N VAL A 131 -8.80 14.23 -9.50
CA VAL A 131 -8.46 12.97 -10.17
C VAL A 131 -7.14 13.16 -10.91
N THR A 132 -6.14 12.37 -10.54
CA THR A 132 -4.80 12.45 -11.12
C THR A 132 -4.31 11.06 -11.51
N ALA A 133 -3.72 10.96 -12.69
CA ALA A 133 -3.15 9.73 -13.21
C ALA A 133 -1.80 9.97 -13.88
N GLN A 134 -0.98 8.92 -13.92
CA GLN A 134 0.21 8.87 -14.76
C GLN A 134 -0.08 7.97 -15.95
N ILE A 135 0.28 8.42 -17.16
CA ILE A 135 -0.02 7.72 -18.39
C ILE A 135 1.25 7.50 -19.21
N TYR A 136 1.48 6.26 -19.58
CA TYR A 136 2.55 5.86 -20.47
C TYR A 136 1.96 5.33 -21.78
N THR A 137 2.51 5.75 -22.91
CA THR A 137 2.25 5.13 -24.22
C THR A 137 3.51 5.13 -25.10
N GLN A 138 3.68 4.07 -25.91
CA GLN A 138 4.72 4.00 -26.93
C GLN A 138 4.32 4.65 -28.26
N TYR A 139 3.07 5.08 -28.41
CA TYR A 139 2.47 5.44 -29.70
C TYR A 139 2.42 6.95 -29.96
N GLY A 140 3.36 7.71 -29.38
CA GLY A 140 3.43 9.16 -29.52
C GLY A 140 2.67 9.91 -28.41
N PRO A 141 2.56 11.25 -28.52
CA PRO A 141 1.92 12.06 -27.49
C PRO A 141 0.43 11.74 -27.36
N LEU A 142 -0.11 11.95 -26.16
CA LEU A 142 -1.55 11.82 -25.91
C LEU A 142 -2.31 12.92 -26.65
N GLU A 143 -3.37 12.53 -27.37
CA GLU A 143 -4.24 13.43 -28.12
C GLU A 143 -5.35 14.01 -27.21
N GLU A 144 -5.88 13.17 -26.32
CA GLU A 144 -6.99 13.50 -25.43
C GLU A 144 -6.93 12.60 -24.19
N VAL A 145 -7.27 13.17 -23.03
CA VAL A 145 -7.50 12.41 -21.80
C VAL A 145 -8.73 12.94 -21.09
N ARG A 146 -9.58 12.03 -20.62
CA ARG A 146 -10.84 12.34 -19.95
C ARG A 146 -11.08 11.40 -18.78
N TYR A 147 -11.85 11.86 -17.81
CA TYR A 147 -12.33 11.04 -16.73
C TYR A 147 -13.86 11.05 -16.66
N GLN A 148 -14.42 9.99 -16.09
CA GLN A 148 -15.85 9.83 -15.86
C GLN A 148 -16.05 9.18 -14.49
N ILE A 149 -17.07 9.66 -13.75
CA ILE A 149 -17.52 9.05 -12.50
C ILE A 149 -18.82 8.29 -12.82
N ASP A 150 -18.82 6.98 -12.59
CA ASP A 150 -19.92 6.07 -12.93
C ASP A 150 -20.39 6.25 -14.39
N GLN A 151 -21.66 6.61 -14.58
CA GLN A 151 -22.27 6.92 -15.88
C GLN A 151 -22.55 8.43 -16.03
N GLY A 152 -21.87 9.26 -15.23
CA GLY A 152 -22.03 10.71 -15.23
C GLY A 152 -21.32 11.38 -16.41
N ASP A 153 -21.16 12.70 -16.31
CA ASP A 153 -20.55 13.51 -17.36
C ASP A 153 -19.06 13.15 -17.57
N ILE A 154 -18.67 13.10 -18.84
CA ILE A 154 -17.27 12.94 -19.25
C ILE A 154 -16.59 14.30 -19.16
N LYS A 155 -15.47 14.36 -18.46
CA LYS A 155 -14.73 15.58 -18.17
C LYS A 155 -13.29 15.48 -18.69
N PRO A 156 -12.80 16.41 -19.51
CA PRO A 156 -11.38 16.44 -19.90
C PRO A 156 -10.42 16.61 -18.73
N MET A 157 -9.20 16.13 -18.93
CA MET A 157 -8.05 16.27 -18.04
C MET A 157 -6.95 17.10 -18.72
N LYS A 158 -6.24 17.91 -17.93
CA LYS A 158 -5.05 18.63 -18.35
C LYS A 158 -3.89 17.65 -18.45
N ILE A 159 -3.22 17.63 -19.59
CA ILE A 159 -2.02 16.83 -19.84
C ILE A 159 -0.78 17.69 -19.52
N VAL A 160 0.10 17.17 -18.69
CA VAL A 160 1.45 17.69 -18.47
C VAL A 160 2.42 16.66 -19.03
N GLU A 161 3.02 16.99 -20.18
CA GLU A 161 3.95 16.11 -20.87
C GLU A 161 5.18 15.84 -19.99
N GLY A 162 5.54 14.57 -19.89
CA GLY A 162 6.79 14.17 -19.24
C GLY A 162 7.74 13.49 -20.21
N LYS A 163 8.95 13.17 -19.73
CA LYS A 163 9.97 12.53 -20.56
C LYS A 163 9.67 11.07 -20.88
N ILE A 164 9.07 10.36 -19.92
CA ILE A 164 8.81 8.92 -20.01
C ILE A 164 7.31 8.62 -19.89
N TRP A 165 6.61 9.32 -19.01
CA TRP A 165 5.17 9.26 -18.85
C TRP A 165 4.62 10.67 -18.72
N ASP A 166 3.36 10.84 -19.09
CA ASP A 166 2.62 12.09 -18.90
C ASP A 166 1.88 12.05 -17.56
N THR A 167 1.76 13.20 -16.93
CA THR A 167 0.90 13.36 -15.74
C THR A 167 -0.37 14.08 -16.17
N VAL A 168 -1.52 13.50 -15.83
CA VAL A 168 -2.82 14.04 -16.21
C VAL A 168 -3.62 14.35 -14.97
N THR A 169 -4.28 15.50 -14.99
CA THR A 169 -4.98 16.05 -13.84
C THR A 169 -6.33 16.58 -14.26
N ALA A 170 -7.38 16.29 -13.50
CA ALA A 170 -8.73 16.78 -13.81
C ALA A 170 -8.76 18.31 -13.87
N ILE A 171 -9.44 18.87 -14.88
CA ILE A 171 -9.63 20.33 -14.98
C ILE A 171 -10.61 20.82 -13.90
N TRP A 172 -11.51 19.95 -13.44
CA TRP A 172 -12.43 20.23 -12.35
C TRP A 172 -12.18 19.27 -11.21
N GLU A 173 -12.22 19.81 -10.00
CA GLU A 173 -12.22 18.98 -8.82
C GLU A 173 -13.53 18.19 -8.73
N TRP A 174 -13.43 16.97 -8.25
CA TRP A 174 -14.55 16.13 -7.90
C TRP A 174 -15.05 16.51 -6.51
N ASP A 175 -16.15 17.27 -6.49
CA ASP A 175 -16.88 17.60 -5.26
C ASP A 175 -17.76 16.43 -4.82
N THR A 176 -17.23 15.59 -3.93
CA THR A 176 -17.94 14.40 -3.44
C THR A 176 -19.05 14.74 -2.45
N THR A 177 -19.14 16.00 -1.98
CA THR A 177 -20.25 16.44 -1.12
C THR A 177 -21.58 16.50 -1.87
N ARG A 178 -21.52 16.56 -3.21
CA ARG A 178 -22.68 16.58 -4.11
C ARG A 178 -23.00 15.23 -4.73
N VAL A 179 -22.26 14.19 -4.35
CA VAL A 179 -22.44 12.82 -4.85
C VAL A 179 -23.02 11.96 -3.73
N THR A 180 -23.86 11.00 -4.10
CA THR A 180 -24.42 10.02 -3.16
C THR A 180 -23.30 9.30 -2.42
N ALA A 181 -23.39 9.15 -1.10
CA ALA A 181 -22.42 8.33 -0.36
C ALA A 181 -22.51 6.87 -0.82
N GLY A 182 -21.36 6.22 -1.01
CA GLY A 182 -21.31 4.85 -1.54
C GLY A 182 -20.07 4.58 -2.36
N TYR A 183 -20.12 3.50 -3.14
CA TYR A 183 -19.05 3.12 -4.05
C TYR A 183 -19.28 3.68 -5.43
N HIS A 184 -18.22 4.23 -6.00
CA HIS A 184 -18.21 4.85 -7.32
C HIS A 184 -17.04 4.31 -8.13
N ILE A 185 -17.19 4.28 -9.44
CA ILE A 185 -16.13 3.94 -10.38
C ILE A 185 -15.58 5.22 -11.00
N VAL A 186 -14.30 5.48 -10.79
CA VAL A 186 -13.53 6.50 -11.50
C VAL A 186 -12.90 5.83 -12.71
N MET A 187 -13.32 6.22 -13.91
CA MET A 187 -12.70 5.78 -15.16
C MET A 187 -11.83 6.91 -15.72
N VAL A 188 -10.58 6.60 -16.05
CA VAL A 188 -9.71 7.47 -16.84
C VAL A 188 -9.52 6.83 -18.21
N GLU A 189 -9.80 7.57 -19.26
CA GLU A 189 -9.64 7.14 -20.64
C GLU A 189 -8.72 8.10 -21.38
N ALA A 190 -7.78 7.55 -22.11
CA ALA A 190 -6.78 8.28 -22.88
C ALA A 190 -6.80 7.82 -24.34
N ARG A 191 -6.41 8.73 -25.22
CA ARG A 191 -6.27 8.50 -26.65
C ARG A 191 -4.85 8.84 -27.10
N ASP A 192 -4.23 7.91 -27.79
CA ASP A 192 -3.03 8.15 -28.57
C ASP A 192 -3.28 7.83 -30.05
N LYS A 193 -2.21 7.82 -30.86
CA LYS A 193 -2.31 7.62 -32.32
C LYS A 193 -2.95 6.31 -32.76
N GLU A 194 -2.92 5.25 -31.95
CA GLU A 194 -3.61 3.98 -32.28
C GLU A 194 -4.92 3.78 -31.50
N GLY A 195 -5.47 4.86 -30.93
CA GLY A 195 -6.82 4.87 -30.39
C GLY A 195 -6.90 4.89 -28.86
N PHE A 196 -8.08 4.54 -28.36
CA PHE A 196 -8.45 4.69 -26.96
C PHE A 196 -7.98 3.53 -26.08
N PHE A 197 -7.66 3.85 -24.83
CA PHE A 197 -7.40 2.90 -23.76
C PHE A 197 -7.81 3.50 -22.43
N SER A 198 -8.25 2.67 -21.49
CA SER A 198 -8.83 3.14 -20.23
C SER A 198 -8.37 2.31 -19.05
N GLN A 199 -8.45 2.90 -17.87
CA GLN A 199 -8.32 2.23 -16.58
C GLN A 199 -9.43 2.70 -15.64
N GLN A 200 -9.82 1.83 -14.72
CA GLN A 200 -10.84 2.11 -13.71
C GLN A 200 -10.31 1.87 -12.30
N MET A 201 -10.87 2.62 -11.36
CA MET A 201 -10.64 2.51 -9.93
C MET A 201 -11.98 2.59 -9.21
N GLU A 202 -12.21 1.69 -8.25
CA GLU A 202 -13.36 1.77 -7.35
C GLU A 202 -12.97 2.58 -6.11
N VAL A 203 -13.83 3.52 -5.71
CA VAL A 203 -13.60 4.39 -4.56
C VAL A 203 -14.87 4.47 -3.71
N LYS A 204 -14.70 4.70 -2.41
CA LYS A 204 -15.81 4.91 -1.49
C LYS A 204 -15.91 6.39 -1.10
N VAL A 205 -17.03 7.01 -1.45
CA VAL A 205 -17.40 8.34 -0.95
C VAL A 205 -18.05 8.19 0.43
N ASN A 206 -17.40 8.72 1.46
CA ASN A 206 -17.85 8.62 2.85
C ASN A 206 -17.34 9.80 3.69
N GLN A 207 -17.98 10.05 4.84
CA GLN A 207 -17.52 11.04 5.82
C GLN A 207 -16.49 10.48 6.81
N SER A 208 -16.46 9.15 7.01
CA SER A 208 -15.50 8.50 7.91
C SER A 208 -14.28 7.99 7.14
N GLU A 209 -13.09 8.27 7.66
CA GLU A 209 -11.82 7.68 7.22
C GLU A 209 -11.63 6.23 7.69
N ILE A 210 -12.49 5.74 8.59
CA ILE A 210 -12.44 4.38 9.14
C ILE A 210 -13.35 3.46 8.34
N VAL A 211 -12.78 2.38 7.81
CA VAL A 211 -13.48 1.32 7.07
C VAL A 211 -13.93 0.22 8.03
N SER A 212 -15.19 -0.24 7.89
CA SER A 212 -15.63 -1.45 8.59
C SER A 212 -15.04 -2.69 7.92
N LEU A 213 -14.62 -3.67 8.73
CA LEU A 213 -14.08 -4.93 8.21
C LEU A 213 -15.09 -5.70 7.36
N GLY A 214 -16.39 -5.52 7.62
CA GLY A 214 -17.47 -6.11 6.84
C GLY A 214 -17.52 -5.63 5.38
N GLU A 215 -16.96 -4.45 5.09
CA GLU A 215 -16.99 -3.83 3.76
C GLU A 215 -15.76 -4.18 2.92
N ILE A 216 -14.63 -4.48 3.56
CA ILE A 216 -13.35 -4.66 2.85
C ILE A 216 -13.41 -5.82 1.87
N ILE A 217 -13.94 -6.98 2.26
CA ILE A 217 -13.94 -8.17 1.38
C ILE A 217 -14.96 -8.03 0.23
N PRO A 218 -16.21 -7.58 0.45
CA PRO A 218 -17.15 -7.33 -0.65
C PRO A 218 -16.64 -6.32 -1.68
N HIS A 219 -15.88 -5.30 -1.24
CA HIS A 219 -15.30 -4.26 -2.09
C HIS A 219 -13.78 -4.32 -2.13
N PHE A 220 -13.22 -5.53 -2.14
CA PHE A 220 -11.77 -5.74 -1.99
C PHE A 220 -10.95 -5.01 -3.05
N LYS A 221 -11.50 -4.87 -4.27
CA LYS A 221 -10.82 -4.16 -5.36
C LYS A 221 -10.62 -2.68 -5.08
N ALA A 222 -11.55 -2.02 -4.38
CA ALA A 222 -11.39 -0.62 -3.99
C ALA A 222 -10.19 -0.41 -3.06
N TYR A 223 -9.92 -1.39 -2.19
CA TYR A 223 -8.93 -1.22 -1.11
C TYR A 223 -7.62 -1.97 -1.34
N GLN A 224 -7.57 -2.93 -2.26
CA GLN A 224 -6.39 -3.76 -2.48
C GLN A 224 -5.17 -2.89 -2.83
N GLY A 225 -4.09 -3.02 -2.05
CA GLY A 225 -2.87 -2.23 -2.28
C GLY A 225 -2.93 -0.77 -1.85
N HIS A 226 -4.01 -0.34 -1.22
CA HIS A 226 -4.13 1.02 -0.66
C HIS A 226 -4.08 1.00 0.86
N LEU A 227 -3.50 2.05 1.44
CA LEU A 227 -3.49 2.25 2.88
C LEU A 227 -4.89 2.69 3.35
N ILE A 228 -5.49 1.94 4.26
CA ILE A 228 -6.78 2.26 4.87
C ILE A 228 -6.68 2.21 6.41
N LYS A 229 -7.59 2.91 7.09
CA LYS A 229 -7.73 2.84 8.55
C LYS A 229 -8.89 1.92 8.94
N VAL A 230 -8.66 1.06 9.92
CA VAL A 230 -9.69 0.19 10.51
C VAL A 230 -9.66 0.32 12.03
N LYS A 231 -10.82 0.31 12.68
CA LYS A 231 -10.95 0.27 14.14
C LYS A 231 -11.35 -1.14 14.56
N VAL A 232 -10.50 -1.79 15.36
CA VAL A 232 -10.64 -3.22 15.66
C VAL A 232 -10.33 -3.54 17.12
N LYS A 233 -11.01 -4.56 17.64
CA LYS A 233 -10.78 -5.17 18.95
C LYS A 233 -9.99 -6.45 18.79
N ILE A 234 -8.87 -6.56 19.52
CA ILE A 234 -8.01 -7.74 19.50
C ILE A 234 -8.74 -8.91 20.16
N LYS A 235 -8.83 -10.07 19.48
CA LYS A 235 -9.43 -11.29 20.04
C LYS A 235 -8.39 -12.32 20.43
N THR A 236 -7.37 -12.48 19.61
CA THR A 236 -6.25 -13.40 19.80
C THR A 236 -5.03 -12.83 19.11
N SER A 237 -3.89 -12.91 19.76
CA SER A 237 -2.57 -12.63 19.19
C SER A 237 -1.78 -13.94 19.12
N PHE A 238 -1.09 -14.14 18.00
CA PHE A 238 -0.07 -15.15 17.85
C PHE A 238 1.22 -14.39 17.54
N ILE A 239 2.16 -14.47 18.47
CA ILE A 239 3.46 -13.84 18.35
C ILE A 239 4.43 -14.98 18.06
N GLU A 240 5.02 -14.97 16.86
CA GLU A 240 6.13 -15.86 16.56
C GLU A 240 7.44 -15.10 16.80
N GLU A 241 8.19 -15.59 17.78
CA GLU A 241 9.57 -15.20 18.00
C GLU A 241 10.45 -15.90 16.95
N SER A 242 11.23 -15.12 16.20
CA SER A 242 12.24 -15.65 15.28
C SER A 242 13.34 -16.39 16.06
N PRO A 243 14.01 -17.40 15.51
CA PRO A 243 15.13 -18.06 16.19
C PRO A 243 16.48 -17.31 16.06
N TYR A 244 16.52 -16.12 15.45
CA TYR A 244 17.76 -15.40 15.12
C TYR A 244 17.97 -14.11 15.96
N SER A 245 17.54 -14.03 17.22
CA SER A 245 17.82 -12.82 18.05
C SER A 245 19.20 -12.94 18.63
N LEU A 246 19.98 -11.88 18.41
CA LEU A 246 20.97 -11.47 19.38
C LEU A 246 20.21 -10.85 20.56
N GLU A 247 20.74 -11.06 21.78
CA GLU A 247 20.04 -11.09 23.08
C GLU A 247 19.23 -9.85 23.54
N GLU A 248 18.97 -8.85 22.70
CA GLU A 248 18.17 -7.65 23.09
C GLU A 248 17.09 -7.21 22.08
N SER A 249 16.86 -7.92 20.97
CA SER A 249 15.75 -7.60 20.04
C SER A 249 14.66 -8.68 20.01
N THR A 250 13.52 -8.38 20.65
CA THR A 250 12.30 -9.20 20.56
C THR A 250 11.57 -8.91 19.25
N PHE A 251 11.68 -9.85 18.33
CA PHE A 251 10.93 -9.89 17.07
C PHE A 251 9.53 -10.45 17.25
N ILE A 252 8.60 -9.93 16.46
CA ILE A 252 7.23 -10.41 16.47
C ILE A 252 6.75 -10.45 15.02
N ASN A 253 6.79 -11.63 14.39
CA ASN A 253 5.87 -11.91 13.29
C ASN A 253 4.51 -12.15 13.95
N SER A 254 3.70 -11.08 14.07
CA SER A 254 2.40 -11.19 14.72
C SER A 254 1.33 -11.54 13.70
N ILE A 255 0.58 -12.58 14.00
CA ILE A 255 -0.74 -12.80 13.42
C ILE A 255 -1.77 -12.37 14.46
N LEU A 256 -2.51 -11.30 14.17
CA LEU A 256 -3.60 -10.85 15.03
C LEU A 256 -4.93 -11.26 14.43
N ILE A 257 -5.75 -11.92 15.24
CA ILE A 257 -7.15 -12.15 14.93
C ILE A 257 -7.93 -11.05 15.64
N VAL A 258 -8.49 -10.16 14.85
CA VAL A 258 -9.20 -8.98 15.33
C VAL A 258 -10.65 -9.01 14.87
N LYS A 259 -11.51 -8.25 15.54
CA LYS A 259 -12.90 -8.02 15.13
C LYS A 259 -13.27 -6.55 15.24
N ASP A 260 -14.09 -6.04 14.33
CA ASP A 260 -14.69 -4.71 14.48
C ASP A 260 -15.96 -4.77 15.34
N GLU A 261 -16.61 -3.61 15.50
CA GLU A 261 -17.87 -3.45 16.25
C GLU A 261 -19.03 -4.25 15.65
N THR A 262 -19.01 -4.51 14.34
CA THR A 262 -20.01 -5.34 13.65
C THR A 262 -19.84 -6.83 13.95
N GLY A 263 -18.71 -7.21 14.55
CA GLY A 263 -18.33 -8.59 14.85
C GLY A 263 -17.64 -9.31 13.70
N ALA A 264 -17.44 -8.64 12.56
CA ALA A 264 -16.66 -9.14 11.43
C ALA A 264 -15.19 -9.29 11.85
N GLY A 265 -14.60 -10.45 11.57
CA GLY A 265 -13.22 -10.77 11.93
C GLY A 265 -12.24 -10.62 10.77
N VAL A 266 -10.96 -10.45 11.05
CA VAL A 266 -9.92 -10.55 10.02
C VAL A 266 -8.61 -10.99 10.64
N ILE A 267 -7.70 -11.45 9.79
CA ILE A 267 -6.32 -11.72 10.15
C ILE A 267 -5.47 -10.52 9.73
N LEU A 268 -4.85 -9.85 10.70
CA LEU A 268 -3.77 -8.89 10.46
C LEU A 268 -2.44 -9.65 10.45
N ILE A 269 -1.61 -9.34 9.47
CA ILE A 269 -0.24 -9.85 9.34
C ILE A 269 0.75 -8.70 9.23
N GLY A 270 2.00 -8.92 9.61
CA GLY A 270 3.10 -8.04 9.23
C GLY A 270 4.35 -8.29 10.05
N ASP A 271 5.44 -7.68 9.58
CA ASP A 271 6.77 -7.82 10.15
C ASP A 271 7.11 -6.56 10.96
N TYR A 272 7.13 -6.66 12.29
CA TYR A 272 7.33 -5.50 13.17
C TYR A 272 8.49 -5.64 14.13
N ASN A 273 9.01 -4.48 14.52
CA ASN A 273 9.67 -4.33 15.81
C ASN A 273 8.62 -4.42 16.93
N ALA A 274 8.91 -5.13 18.02
CA ALA A 274 8.09 -5.08 19.23
C ALA A 274 7.93 -3.65 19.78
N GLN A 275 8.91 -2.76 19.56
CA GLN A 275 8.84 -1.36 20.03
C GLN A 275 7.71 -0.54 19.40
N TYR A 276 7.19 -0.93 18.22
CA TYR A 276 6.12 -0.18 17.52
C TYR A 276 4.72 -0.72 17.76
N LEU A 277 4.60 -1.91 18.36
CA LEU A 277 3.29 -2.47 18.65
C LEU A 277 2.89 -2.06 20.07
N PRO A 278 1.77 -1.32 20.26
CA PRO A 278 1.24 -1.12 21.59
C PRO A 278 0.89 -2.49 22.18
N ASP A 279 0.88 -2.62 23.51
CA ASP A 279 0.57 -3.90 24.17
C ASP A 279 -0.67 -4.54 23.52
N LEU A 280 -0.48 -5.68 22.84
CA LEU A 280 -1.47 -6.31 21.95
C LEU A 280 -2.40 -7.24 22.72
N ASP A 281 -2.82 -6.74 23.88
CA ASP A 281 -3.64 -7.47 24.82
C ASP A 281 -5.00 -7.82 24.26
N ARG A 282 -5.46 -9.01 24.62
CA ARG A 282 -6.79 -9.48 24.27
C ARG A 282 -7.84 -8.53 24.82
N GLY A 283 -8.69 -8.02 23.93
CA GLY A 283 -9.78 -7.13 24.28
C GLY A 283 -9.48 -5.64 24.10
N LYS A 284 -8.21 -5.28 23.86
CA LYS A 284 -7.83 -3.90 23.55
C LYS A 284 -8.42 -3.46 22.21
N ILE A 285 -8.82 -2.20 22.12
CA ILE A 285 -9.29 -1.57 20.89
C ILE A 285 -8.14 -0.75 20.32
N ILE A 286 -7.87 -0.93 19.04
CA ILE A 286 -6.82 -0.23 18.30
C ILE A 286 -7.40 0.36 17.02
N THR A 287 -6.83 1.48 16.60
CA THR A 287 -6.98 1.99 15.24
C THR A 287 -5.72 1.59 14.47
N ALA A 288 -5.90 0.79 13.43
CA ALA A 288 -4.82 0.24 12.64
C ALA A 288 -4.82 0.83 11.22
N LYS A 289 -3.65 1.22 10.73
CA LYS A 289 -3.41 1.46 9.30
C LYS A 289 -3.00 0.13 8.68
N VAL A 290 -3.70 -0.28 7.64
CA VAL A 290 -3.53 -1.59 7.00
C VAL A 290 -3.58 -1.46 5.49
N ILE A 291 -3.01 -2.43 4.79
CA ILE A 291 -3.07 -2.60 3.34
C ILE A 291 -3.76 -3.94 3.06
N PRO A 292 -4.96 -3.95 2.49
CA PRO A 292 -5.61 -5.17 2.05
C PRO A 292 -4.82 -5.87 0.95
N VAL A 293 -4.51 -7.15 1.18
CA VAL A 293 -3.66 -7.97 0.30
C VAL A 293 -4.27 -9.35 0.09
N LYS A 294 -3.95 -9.95 -1.06
CA LYS A 294 -4.43 -11.27 -1.45
C LYS A 294 -3.25 -12.17 -1.73
N TYR A 295 -3.18 -13.29 -1.01
CA TYR A 295 -2.20 -14.34 -1.26
C TYR A 295 -2.87 -15.56 -1.91
N LEU A 296 -2.17 -16.21 -2.83
CA LEU A 296 -2.56 -17.50 -3.37
C LEU A 296 -2.36 -18.59 -2.32
N TRP A 297 -3.29 -19.54 -2.22
CA TRP A 297 -3.20 -20.59 -1.20
C TRP A 297 -1.92 -21.43 -1.32
N LYS A 298 -1.37 -21.55 -2.53
CA LYS A 298 -0.14 -22.31 -2.79
C LYS A 298 1.13 -21.64 -2.24
N THR A 299 1.13 -20.35 -1.95
CA THR A 299 2.32 -19.59 -1.46
C THR A 299 2.39 -19.57 0.06
N ILE A 300 1.25 -19.74 0.73
CA ILE A 300 1.17 -19.75 2.18
C ILE A 300 1.85 -21.00 2.74
N ASP A 301 2.69 -20.84 3.77
CA ASP A 301 3.29 -21.95 4.49
C ASP A 301 2.23 -22.89 5.12
N THR A 302 2.55 -24.18 5.22
CA THR A 302 1.67 -25.19 5.82
C THR A 302 1.22 -24.82 7.24
N LYS A 303 2.09 -24.23 8.07
CA LYS A 303 1.75 -23.84 9.44
C LYS A 303 0.62 -22.79 9.46
N TYR A 304 0.71 -21.78 8.59
CA TYR A 304 -0.29 -20.72 8.50
C TYR A 304 -1.58 -21.20 7.84
N LYS A 305 -1.52 -22.16 6.91
CA LYS A 305 -2.71 -22.82 6.36
C LYS A 305 -3.54 -23.51 7.45
N ILE A 306 -2.88 -24.21 8.37
CA ILE A 306 -3.54 -24.86 9.51
C ILE A 306 -4.19 -23.81 10.41
N LEU A 307 -3.46 -22.75 10.74
CA LEU A 307 -4.00 -21.63 11.53
C LEU A 307 -5.25 -21.02 10.87
N ILE A 308 -5.18 -20.69 9.58
CA ILE A 308 -6.31 -20.17 8.81
C ILE A 308 -7.49 -21.14 8.85
N ALA A 309 -7.25 -22.44 8.68
CA ALA A 309 -8.30 -23.46 8.70
C ALA A 309 -9.02 -23.52 10.06
N LEU A 310 -8.28 -23.44 11.18
CA LEU A 310 -8.84 -23.43 12.55
C LEU A 310 -9.75 -22.23 12.80
N TYR A 311 -9.47 -21.08 12.17
CA TYR A 311 -10.19 -19.83 12.38
C TYR A 311 -11.20 -19.48 11.28
N THR A 312 -11.30 -20.28 10.22
CA THR A 312 -12.15 -19.98 9.06
C THR A 312 -13.61 -19.71 9.44
N PHE A 313 -14.16 -20.42 10.43
CA PHE A 313 -15.55 -20.23 10.90
C PHE A 313 -15.80 -18.93 11.67
N LYS A 314 -14.73 -18.29 12.17
CA LYS A 314 -14.78 -17.01 12.89
C LYS A 314 -14.51 -15.81 11.99
N LEU A 315 -14.20 -16.05 10.72
CA LEU A 315 -13.84 -15.06 9.73
C LEU A 315 -15.00 -14.82 8.74
N PRO A 316 -15.08 -13.62 8.14
CA PRO A 316 -16.16 -13.22 7.26
C PRO A 316 -16.21 -14.07 5.99
N LYS A 317 -17.40 -14.13 5.40
CA LYS A 317 -17.59 -14.74 4.08
C LYS A 317 -16.67 -14.06 3.07
N GLY A 318 -16.05 -14.86 2.20
CA GLY A 318 -15.10 -14.37 1.19
C GLY A 318 -13.66 -14.19 1.70
N PHE A 319 -13.39 -14.33 3.00
CA PHE A 319 -12.01 -14.33 3.54
C PHE A 319 -11.15 -15.39 2.83
N LEU A 320 -11.66 -16.62 2.73
CA LEU A 320 -11.03 -17.69 1.98
C LEU A 320 -11.59 -17.73 0.56
N ILE A 321 -10.74 -17.48 -0.43
CA ILE A 321 -11.09 -17.60 -1.85
C ILE A 321 -11.12 -19.09 -2.19
N ARG A 322 -12.26 -19.59 -2.66
CA ARG A 322 -12.46 -21.01 -2.95
C ARG A 322 -12.86 -21.23 -4.40
N SER A 323 -12.40 -22.34 -4.97
CA SER A 323 -12.98 -22.93 -6.17
C SER A 323 -13.56 -24.27 -5.77
N LYS A 324 -14.90 -24.37 -5.78
CA LYS A 324 -15.64 -25.47 -5.13
C LYS A 324 -15.21 -25.60 -3.66
N LEU A 325 -14.74 -26.76 -3.23
CA LEU A 325 -14.25 -27.01 -1.87
C LEU A 325 -12.76 -26.72 -1.68
N LYS A 326 -12.00 -26.40 -2.74
CA LYS A 326 -10.55 -26.20 -2.65
C LYS A 326 -10.20 -24.73 -2.43
N PRO A 327 -9.43 -24.38 -1.39
CA PRO A 327 -8.92 -23.03 -1.22
C PRO A 327 -7.96 -22.67 -2.35
N LYS A 328 -8.08 -21.45 -2.86
CA LYS A 328 -7.29 -20.88 -3.95
C LYS A 328 -6.49 -19.66 -3.51
N GLY A 329 -6.95 -18.96 -2.49
CA GLY A 329 -6.28 -17.82 -1.92
C GLY A 329 -6.96 -17.34 -0.64
N VAL A 330 -6.43 -16.28 -0.07
CA VAL A 330 -6.91 -15.68 1.17
C VAL A 330 -6.79 -14.16 1.07
N HIS A 331 -7.78 -13.45 1.60
CA HIS A 331 -7.70 -12.01 1.82
C HIS A 331 -7.16 -11.76 3.22
N LEU A 332 -6.10 -10.97 3.33
CA LEU A 332 -5.46 -10.59 4.59
C LEU A 332 -5.33 -9.07 4.64
N LEU A 333 -5.09 -8.54 5.83
CA LEU A 333 -4.73 -7.14 5.99
C LEU A 333 -3.28 -7.11 6.46
N TRP A 334 -2.41 -6.54 5.62
CA TRP A 334 -1.05 -6.23 6.01
C TRP A 334 -1.08 -5.01 6.90
N LEU A 335 -0.85 -5.18 8.20
CA LEU A 335 -0.77 -4.07 9.13
C LEU A 335 0.45 -3.19 8.75
N ILE A 336 0.40 -1.90 9.02
CA ILE A 336 1.52 -0.96 8.78
C ILE A 336 1.84 -0.20 10.06
N ASP A 337 0.78 0.19 10.77
CA ASP A 337 0.84 1.04 11.94
C ASP A 337 -0.38 0.74 12.81
N CYS A 338 -0.25 0.83 14.13
CA CYS A 338 -1.42 0.83 15.00
C CYS A 338 -1.23 1.77 16.18
N GLN A 339 -2.32 2.44 16.53
CA GLN A 339 -2.41 3.29 17.69
C GLN A 339 -3.42 2.67 18.64
N SER A 340 -3.06 2.56 19.90
CA SER A 340 -3.98 2.11 20.92
C SER A 340 -4.68 3.29 21.56
N GLU A 341 -5.99 3.22 21.70
CA GLU A 341 -6.72 4.21 22.50
C GLU A 341 -6.36 3.96 23.97
N GLU A 342 -5.74 4.93 24.64
CA GLU A 342 -5.70 4.95 26.10
C GLU A 342 -7.14 5.06 26.58
N ILE A 343 -7.57 4.07 27.35
CA ILE A 343 -8.86 4.13 28.02
C ILE A 343 -8.67 5.12 29.18
N ASN A 344 -9.18 6.34 29.02
CA ASN A 344 -9.34 7.28 30.14
C ASN A 344 -10.23 6.69 31.23
#